data_AF-A0A4Q1SWL8-F1
#
_entry.id   AF-A0A4Q1SWL8-F1
#
_cell.length_a   1.000
_cell.length_b   1.000
_cell.length_c   1.000
_cell.angle_alpha   90.00
_cell.angle_beta   90.00
_cell.angle_gamma   90.00
#
_symmetry.space_group_name_H-M   'P 1'
#
loop_
_entity.id
_entity.type
_entity.pdbx_description
1 polymer ?
#
loop_
_entity_poly.entity_id
_entity_poly.type
_entity_poly.pdbx_seq_one_letter_code
_entity_poly.pdbx_strand_id
1 'polypeptide(L)'
;MFTIPGARRVADKWSKTNALLSDGRVTKYIPETKKYNKSCLQEMLTKYRRVVLKPSIGTGGNGLIQVLRDGKQFRYFYQQKIINFSKFNSLILEIDKVRKGRIYIVQRGIELATIYGRPIDYRVKIQKPEQAWIITGMVGRLAPKGSFVTNLCRGGDQLTLRDGILRSFTKVDFKKKRLELRKITKLCTTILEKKYPGVRQLGFDFGIDKSKDIWIFEVNTKPH
;
A
#
# COMPACT_ATOMS: atom_id res chain seq x y z
N MET A 1 -3.14 -11.79 -19.52
CA MET A 1 -3.72 -11.94 -18.17
C MET A 1 -4.75 -13.05 -18.25
N PHE A 2 -4.81 -13.96 -17.28
CA PHE A 2 -5.74 -15.09 -17.32
C PHE A 2 -7.08 -14.74 -16.65
N THR A 3 -8.19 -15.22 -17.23
CA THR A 3 -9.51 -15.21 -16.57
C THR A 3 -9.60 -16.45 -15.70
N ILE A 4 -9.83 -16.29 -14.39
CA ILE A 4 -9.92 -17.40 -13.43
C ILE A 4 -11.28 -17.33 -12.72
N PRO A 5 -12.30 -18.04 -13.23
CA PRO A 5 -13.61 -18.13 -12.60
C PRO A 5 -13.51 -18.74 -11.19
N GLY A 6 -14.39 -18.33 -10.27
CA GLY A 6 -14.51 -18.94 -8.94
C GLY A 6 -13.35 -18.69 -7.97
N ALA A 7 -12.38 -17.82 -8.31
CA ALA A 7 -11.29 -17.50 -7.39
C ALA A 7 -11.81 -16.83 -6.10
N ARG A 8 -11.43 -17.38 -4.94
CA ARG A 8 -11.81 -16.85 -3.62
C ARG A 8 -11.39 -15.40 -3.47
N ARG A 9 -12.30 -14.57 -2.98
CA ARG A 9 -12.05 -13.17 -2.65
C ARG A 9 -11.84 -12.98 -1.15
N VAL A 10 -10.79 -12.27 -0.79
CA VAL A 10 -10.54 -11.76 0.57
C VAL A 10 -10.50 -10.24 0.50
N ALA A 11 -11.62 -9.62 0.91
CA ALA A 11 -11.81 -8.17 0.78
C ALA A 11 -11.05 -7.38 1.85
N ASP A 12 -11.02 -7.89 3.08
CA ASP A 12 -10.49 -7.19 4.25
C ASP A 12 -8.96 -7.07 4.20
N LYS A 13 -8.46 -5.83 4.09
CA LYS A 13 -7.03 -5.49 4.06
C LYS A 13 -6.33 -5.95 5.33
N TRP A 14 -6.93 -5.69 6.50
CA TRP A 14 -6.37 -6.07 7.79
C TRP A 14 -6.11 -7.57 7.90
N SER A 15 -7.07 -8.39 7.47
CA SER A 15 -6.95 -9.86 7.47
C SER A 15 -5.75 -10.33 6.64
N LYS A 16 -5.59 -9.80 5.41
CA LYS A 16 -4.45 -10.13 4.54
C LYS A 16 -3.13 -9.64 5.14
N THR A 17 -3.10 -8.43 5.70
CA THR A 17 -1.91 -7.91 6.38
C THR A 17 -1.53 -8.78 7.57
N ASN A 18 -2.48 -9.18 8.40
CA ASN A 18 -2.25 -10.08 9.54
C ASN A 18 -1.75 -11.46 9.11
N ALA A 19 -2.27 -12.00 8.01
CA ALA A 19 -1.79 -13.25 7.45
C ALA A 19 -0.31 -13.17 7.03
N LEU A 20 0.12 -12.02 6.49
CA LEU A 20 1.54 -11.82 6.16
C LEU A 20 2.39 -11.55 7.40
N LEU A 21 1.86 -10.83 8.40
CA LEU A 21 2.57 -10.52 9.64
C LEU A 21 2.83 -11.77 10.51
N SER A 22 2.10 -12.88 10.30
CA SER A 22 2.38 -14.14 11.00
C SER A 22 3.66 -14.84 10.52
N ASP A 23 4.34 -14.33 9.48
CA ASP A 23 5.61 -14.86 8.99
C ASP A 23 6.74 -13.84 9.14
N GLY A 24 7.69 -14.11 10.03
CA GLY A 24 8.81 -13.23 10.35
C GLY A 24 9.69 -12.87 9.14
N ARG A 25 9.67 -13.65 8.06
CA ARG A 25 10.43 -13.36 6.83
C ARG A 25 9.85 -12.18 6.05
N VAL A 26 8.58 -11.83 6.29
CA VAL A 26 7.84 -10.80 5.55
C VAL A 26 7.63 -9.52 6.36
N THR A 27 7.60 -9.59 7.69
CA THR A 27 7.25 -8.46 8.58
C THR A 27 8.02 -7.18 8.28
N LYS A 28 9.33 -7.29 7.97
CA LYS A 28 10.20 -6.15 7.64
C LYS A 28 9.77 -5.37 6.39
N TYR A 29 9.03 -5.99 5.47
CA TYR A 29 8.52 -5.32 4.28
C TYR A 29 7.15 -4.69 4.51
N ILE A 30 6.52 -4.86 5.67
CA ILE A 30 5.18 -4.33 5.94
C ILE A 30 5.35 -3.10 6.84
N PRO A 31 4.92 -1.90 6.40
CA PRO A 31 4.90 -0.75 7.29
C PRO A 31 4.03 -1.06 8.51
N GLU A 32 4.46 -0.65 9.71
CA GLU A 32 3.70 -0.90 10.93
C GLU A 32 2.23 -0.52 10.73
N THR A 33 1.35 -1.49 10.95
CA THR A 33 -0.07 -1.38 10.67
C THR A 33 -0.85 -1.87 11.88
N LYS A 34 -1.85 -1.09 12.30
CA LYS A 34 -2.72 -1.41 13.42
C LYS A 34 -4.18 -1.16 13.04
N LYS A 35 -5.13 -1.82 13.71
CA LYS A 35 -6.54 -1.40 13.64
C LYS A 35 -6.68 0.01 14.22
N TYR A 36 -7.48 0.85 13.57
CA TYR A 36 -7.72 2.20 14.05
C TYR A 36 -8.45 2.20 15.39
N ASN A 37 -7.88 2.93 16.33
CA ASN A 37 -8.58 3.60 17.42
C ASN A 37 -7.84 4.91 17.74
N LYS A 38 -8.43 5.78 18.56
CA LYS A 38 -7.88 7.13 18.85
C LYS A 38 -6.47 7.04 19.46
N SER A 39 -6.27 6.16 20.43
CA SER A 39 -4.98 5.96 21.10
C SER A 39 -3.91 5.45 20.13
N CYS A 40 -4.24 4.43 19.34
CA CYS A 40 -3.37 3.90 18.30
C CYS A 40 -2.97 4.96 17.27
N LEU A 41 -3.89 5.82 16.83
CA LEU A 41 -3.56 6.90 15.91
C LEU A 41 -2.56 7.87 16.56
N GLN A 42 -2.79 8.26 17.82
CA GLN A 42 -1.90 9.16 18.55
C GLN A 42 -0.50 8.56 18.72
N GLU A 43 -0.41 7.29 19.11
CA GLU A 43 0.84 6.54 19.22
C GLU A 43 1.60 6.51 17.89
N MET A 44 0.92 6.08 16.82
CA MET A 44 1.50 5.99 15.48
C MET A 44 1.96 7.35 14.94
N LEU A 45 1.22 8.43 15.18
CA LEU A 45 1.61 9.79 14.80
C LEU A 45 2.80 10.29 15.62
N THR A 46 2.89 9.90 16.90
CA THR A 46 4.05 10.23 17.74
C THR A 46 5.30 9.51 17.24
N LYS A 47 5.17 8.22 16.93
CA LYS A 47 6.27 7.37 16.49
C LYS A 47 6.79 7.71 15.09
N TYR A 48 5.89 8.02 14.14
CA TYR A 48 6.25 8.12 12.73
C TYR A 48 6.05 9.48 12.08
N ARG A 49 5.32 10.40 12.73
CA ARG A 49 4.88 11.70 12.19
C ARG A 49 4.00 11.65 10.94
N ARG A 50 4.08 10.60 10.11
CA ARG A 50 3.27 10.41 8.91
C ARG A 50 2.54 9.08 9.01
N VAL A 51 1.22 9.11 8.90
CA VAL A 51 0.38 7.92 8.88
C VAL A 51 -0.65 8.01 7.75
N VAL A 52 -1.09 6.85 7.29
CA VAL A 52 -2.17 6.70 6.32
C VAL A 52 -3.25 5.85 6.95
N LEU A 53 -4.47 6.37 7.00
CA LEU A 53 -5.65 5.64 7.42
C LEU A 53 -6.40 5.13 6.18
N LYS A 54 -6.81 3.87 6.23
CA LYS A 54 -7.46 3.18 5.11
C LYS A 54 -8.68 2.42 5.61
N PRO A 55 -9.82 2.40 4.89
CA PRO A 55 -10.89 1.45 5.19
C PRO A 55 -10.36 0.03 5.09
N SER A 56 -10.70 -0.82 6.07
CA SER A 56 -10.29 -2.22 6.05
C SER A 56 -10.90 -2.94 4.84
N ILE A 57 -12.14 -2.61 4.49
CA ILE A 57 -12.82 -3.07 3.28
C ILE A 57 -13.07 -1.88 2.35
N GLY A 58 -12.70 -2.03 1.08
CA GLY A 58 -12.88 -1.00 0.04
C GLY A 58 -11.85 -1.14 -1.08
N THR A 59 -12.04 -0.39 -2.17
CA THR A 59 -11.17 -0.41 -3.35
C THR A 59 -10.93 1.02 -3.86
N GLY A 60 -9.99 1.17 -4.81
CA GLY A 60 -9.79 2.43 -5.55
C GLY A 60 -9.21 3.60 -4.74
N GLY A 61 -8.71 3.37 -3.53
CA GLY A 61 -8.19 4.42 -2.67
C GLY A 61 -9.26 5.38 -2.10
N ASN A 62 -10.54 4.99 -2.17
CA ASN A 62 -11.62 5.74 -1.56
C ASN A 62 -11.58 5.61 -0.03
N GLY A 63 -11.76 6.72 0.68
CA GLY A 63 -11.60 6.74 2.14
C GLY A 63 -10.15 6.80 2.63
N LEU A 64 -9.15 6.94 1.76
CA LEU A 64 -7.77 7.16 2.19
C LEU A 64 -7.62 8.54 2.81
N ILE A 65 -7.14 8.57 4.05
CA ILE A 65 -6.78 9.79 4.78
C ILE A 65 -5.28 9.72 5.05
N GLN A 66 -4.55 10.80 4.76
CA GLN A 66 -3.18 10.95 5.26
C GLN A 66 -3.16 12.00 6.36
N VAL A 67 -2.39 11.73 7.41
CA VAL A 67 -2.14 12.69 8.48
C VAL A 67 -0.64 12.84 8.66
N LEU A 68 -0.18 14.08 8.60
CA LEU A 68 1.16 14.48 9.01
C LEU A 68 1.06 15.18 10.36
N ARG A 69 2.00 14.92 11.25
CA ARG A 69 2.20 15.64 12.50
C ARG A 69 3.47 16.46 12.40
N ASP A 70 3.34 17.75 12.65
CA ASP A 70 4.43 18.70 12.70
C ASP A 70 4.41 19.40 14.06
N GLY A 71 5.28 18.95 14.96
CA GLY A 71 5.23 19.30 16.39
C GLY A 71 3.87 19.00 17.02
N LYS A 72 3.12 20.07 17.36
CA LYS A 72 1.78 20.01 17.96
C LYS A 72 0.65 20.12 16.92
N GLN A 73 0.97 20.46 15.68
CA GLN A 73 0.00 20.61 14.61
C GLN A 73 -0.16 19.32 13.80
N PHE A 74 -1.33 19.16 13.20
CA PHE A 74 -1.65 18.05 12.31
C PHE A 74 -2.11 18.59 10.96
N ARG A 75 -1.53 18.09 9.88
CA ARG A 75 -1.97 18.34 8.51
C ARG A 75 -2.70 17.11 8.00
N TYR A 76 -3.98 17.26 7.76
CA TYR A 76 -4.92 16.24 7.32
C TYR A 76 -5.15 16.37 5.81
N PHE A 77 -5.13 15.25 5.09
CA PHE A 77 -5.34 15.18 3.65
C PHE A 77 -6.43 14.17 3.31
N TYR A 78 -7.46 14.62 2.58
CA TYR A 78 -8.55 13.77 2.09
C TYR A 78 -9.18 14.35 0.81
N GLN A 79 -9.30 13.54 -0.25
CA GLN A 79 -9.93 13.94 -1.54
C GLN A 79 -9.48 15.34 -2.02
N GLN A 80 -8.16 15.58 -2.08
CA GLN A 80 -7.53 16.86 -2.45
C GLN A 80 -7.69 18.02 -1.46
N LYS A 81 -8.49 17.87 -0.41
CA LYS A 81 -8.58 18.84 0.68
C LYS A 81 -7.40 18.68 1.63
N ILE A 82 -6.83 19.81 2.04
CA ILE A 82 -5.81 19.92 3.07
C ILE A 82 -6.40 20.75 4.21
N ILE A 83 -6.42 20.20 5.41
CA ILE A 83 -6.93 20.87 6.61
C ILE A 83 -5.88 20.79 7.71
N ASN A 84 -5.64 21.90 8.39
CA ASN A 84 -4.72 21.94 9.54
C ASN A 84 -5.52 21.90 10.84
N PHE A 85 -5.03 21.14 11.81
CA PHE A 85 -5.59 21.07 13.16
C PHE A 85 -4.50 21.33 14.20
N SER A 86 -4.78 22.20 15.16
CA SER A 86 -3.92 22.43 16.34
C SER A 86 -4.27 21.51 17.52
N LYS A 87 -5.45 20.88 17.50
CA LYS A 87 -5.96 19.98 18.55
C LYS A 87 -6.23 18.60 17.98
N PHE A 88 -5.75 17.56 18.67
CA PHE A 88 -5.95 16.17 18.28
C PHE A 88 -7.43 15.78 18.22
N ASN A 89 -8.25 16.25 19.17
CA ASN A 89 -9.68 15.95 19.18
C ASN A 89 -10.41 16.49 17.93
N SER A 90 -10.02 17.66 17.42
CA SER A 90 -10.59 18.22 16.17
C SER A 90 -10.24 17.36 14.95
N LEU A 91 -9.00 16.85 14.89
CA LEU A 91 -8.59 15.89 13.87
C LEU A 91 -9.43 14.60 13.94
N ILE A 92 -9.66 14.07 15.15
CA ILE A 92 -10.47 12.86 15.35
C ILE A 92 -11.89 13.05 14.83
N LEU A 93 -12.54 14.18 15.14
CA LEU A 93 -13.89 14.47 14.66
C LEU A 93 -13.95 14.47 13.12
N GLU A 94 -12.94 15.04 12.45
CA GLU A 94 -12.89 15.05 10.99
C GLU A 94 -12.64 13.66 10.40
N ILE A 95 -11.78 12.86 11.02
CA ILE A 95 -11.57 11.46 10.63
C ILE A 95 -12.87 10.66 10.77
N ASP A 96 -13.61 10.82 11.86
CA ASP A 96 -14.82 10.05 12.12
C ASP A 96 -15.96 10.41 11.15
N LYS A 97 -16.08 11.68 10.73
CA LYS A 97 -17.00 12.11 9.64
C LYS A 97 -16.73 11.36 8.33
N VAL A 98 -15.46 11.15 7.98
CA VAL A 98 -15.09 10.41 6.75
C VAL A 98 -15.25 8.90 6.94
N ARG A 99 -14.90 8.37 8.12
CA ARG A 99 -15.04 6.94 8.42
C ARG A 99 -16.48 6.50 8.38
N LYS A 100 -17.43 7.29 8.91
CA LYS A 100 -18.85 6.93 9.02
C LYS A 100 -19.05 5.55 9.65
N GLY A 101 -18.41 5.30 10.80
CA GLY A 101 -18.48 4.02 11.53
C GLY A 101 -17.67 2.86 10.91
N ARG A 102 -17.14 2.99 9.69
CA ARG A 102 -16.37 1.91 9.04
C ARG A 102 -15.09 1.58 9.81
N ILE A 103 -14.73 0.29 9.79
CA ILE A 103 -13.46 -0.20 10.33
C ILE A 103 -12.32 0.32 9.45
N TYR A 104 -11.37 0.99 10.08
CA TYR A 104 -10.16 1.51 9.44
C TYR A 104 -8.92 0.85 10.04
N ILE A 105 -7.84 0.86 9.27
CA ILE A 105 -6.49 0.58 9.73
C ILE A 105 -5.66 1.87 9.69
N VAL A 106 -4.71 1.99 10.61
CA VAL A 106 -3.66 3.02 10.62
C VAL A 106 -2.37 2.35 10.21
N GLN A 107 -1.71 2.88 9.18
CA GLN A 107 -0.45 2.36 8.68
C GLN A 107 0.59 3.47 8.69
N ARG A 108 1.85 3.15 9.06
CA ARG A 108 2.98 4.07 8.89
C ARG A 108 3.03 4.54 7.44
N GLY A 109 3.07 5.85 7.22
CA GLY A 109 3.25 6.39 5.89
C GLY A 109 4.72 6.38 5.51
N ILE A 110 5.02 5.79 4.35
CA ILE A 110 6.38 5.70 3.80
C ILE A 110 6.60 6.84 2.81
N GLU A 111 7.76 7.47 2.88
CA GLU A 111 8.18 8.44 1.88
C GLU A 111 8.82 7.72 0.69
N LEU A 112 8.05 7.62 -0.39
CA LEU A 112 8.44 6.90 -1.60
C LEU A 112 9.54 7.62 -2.36
N ALA A 113 10.31 6.84 -3.12
CA ALA A 113 11.11 7.37 -4.21
C ALA A 113 10.21 8.09 -5.23
N THR A 114 10.79 9.04 -5.94
CA THR A 114 10.05 9.94 -6.84
C THR A 114 10.72 10.06 -8.19
N ILE A 115 9.92 10.34 -9.22
CA ILE A 115 10.40 10.76 -10.54
C ILE A 115 9.89 12.19 -10.75
N TYR A 116 10.80 13.16 -10.88
CA TYR A 116 10.47 14.59 -10.97
C TYR A 116 9.53 15.05 -9.84
N GLY A 117 9.82 14.62 -8.60
CA GLY A 117 9.02 14.97 -7.40
C GLY A 117 7.67 14.24 -7.28
N ARG A 118 7.30 13.39 -8.24
CA ARG A 118 6.06 12.59 -8.21
C ARG A 118 6.35 11.21 -7.60
N PRO A 119 5.64 10.80 -6.53
CA PRO A 119 5.79 9.47 -5.94
C PRO A 119 5.51 8.36 -6.95
N ILE A 120 6.27 7.26 -6.86
CA ILE A 120 6.04 6.04 -7.64
C ILE A 120 5.84 4.83 -6.73
N ASP A 121 4.92 3.96 -7.11
CA ASP A 121 4.80 2.62 -6.55
C ASP A 121 4.83 1.56 -7.66
N TYR A 122 4.78 0.28 -7.29
CA TYR A 122 4.94 -0.85 -8.20
C TYR A 122 3.84 -1.87 -8.01
N ARG A 123 3.10 -2.16 -9.09
CA ARG A 123 2.08 -3.20 -9.13
C ARG A 123 2.69 -4.49 -9.66
N VAL A 124 2.60 -5.57 -8.87
CA VAL A 124 2.95 -6.93 -9.31
C VAL A 124 1.70 -7.78 -9.33
N LYS A 125 1.35 -8.34 -10.50
CA LYS A 125 0.25 -9.28 -10.69
C LYS A 125 0.81 -10.70 -10.76
N ILE A 126 0.22 -11.61 -10.01
CA ILE A 126 0.55 -13.05 -10.01
C ILE A 126 -0.75 -13.86 -10.04
N GLN A 127 -0.80 -14.91 -10.86
CA GLN A 127 -2.00 -15.70 -11.10
C GLN A 127 -1.66 -17.20 -11.10
N LYS A 128 -2.60 -18.03 -10.67
CA LYS A 128 -2.53 -19.49 -10.66
C LYS A 128 -3.56 -20.06 -11.65
N PRO A 129 -3.32 -19.98 -12.97
CA PRO A 129 -4.27 -20.42 -13.99
C PRO A 129 -4.57 -21.92 -13.88
N GLU A 130 -3.57 -22.71 -13.50
CA GLU A 130 -3.68 -24.15 -13.23
C GLU A 130 -3.07 -24.46 -11.86
N GLN A 131 -1.98 -25.23 -11.80
CA GLN A 131 -1.33 -25.64 -10.56
C GLN A 131 -0.17 -24.73 -10.14
N ALA A 132 0.39 -23.94 -11.05
CA ALA A 132 1.55 -23.10 -10.78
C ALA A 132 1.22 -21.60 -10.75
N TRP A 133 1.83 -20.88 -9.81
CA TRP A 133 1.75 -19.42 -9.75
C TRP A 133 2.73 -18.77 -10.74
N ILE A 134 2.21 -17.89 -11.59
CA ILE A 134 2.95 -17.18 -12.63
C ILE A 134 2.81 -15.67 -12.39
N ILE A 135 3.95 -14.96 -12.33
CA ILE A 135 3.93 -13.49 -12.29
C ILE A 135 3.59 -13.01 -13.70
N THR A 136 2.39 -12.46 -13.86
CA THR A 136 1.83 -12.06 -15.15
C THR A 136 1.99 -10.58 -15.46
N GLY A 137 2.46 -9.77 -14.50
CA GLY A 137 2.75 -8.36 -14.75
C GLY A 137 3.55 -7.73 -13.63
N MET A 138 4.45 -6.80 -14.00
CA MET A 138 5.18 -5.93 -13.08
C MET A 138 5.29 -4.56 -13.74
N VAL A 139 4.69 -3.53 -13.14
CA VAL A 139 4.65 -2.17 -13.69
C VAL A 139 4.90 -1.14 -12.60
N GLY A 140 5.48 0.00 -12.96
CA GLY A 140 5.52 1.19 -12.11
C GLY A 140 4.27 2.04 -12.31
N ARG A 141 3.79 2.70 -11.27
CA ARG A 141 2.66 3.64 -11.32
C ARG A 141 3.08 4.97 -10.73
N LEU A 142 3.21 5.97 -11.59
CA LEU A 142 3.63 7.31 -11.21
C LEU A 142 2.42 8.15 -10.82
N ALA A 143 2.41 8.68 -9.60
CA ALA A 143 1.31 9.51 -9.10
C ALA A 143 1.10 10.75 -9.98
N PRO A 144 -0.13 11.29 -10.10
CA PRO A 144 -0.37 12.61 -10.67
C PRO A 144 0.46 13.70 -9.97
N LYS A 145 0.72 14.83 -10.65
CA LYS A 145 1.37 15.99 -10.01
C LYS A 145 0.59 16.43 -8.77
N GLY A 146 1.29 16.69 -7.66
CA GLY A 146 0.68 17.11 -6.39
C GLY A 146 -0.06 16.02 -5.60
N SER A 147 -0.13 14.77 -6.10
CA SER A 147 -0.79 13.67 -5.40
C SER A 147 0.21 12.84 -4.59
N PHE A 148 -0.14 12.53 -3.33
CA PHE A 148 0.56 11.53 -2.53
C PHE A 148 0.05 10.09 -2.78
N VAL A 149 -1.03 9.94 -3.56
CA VAL A 149 -1.62 8.65 -3.91
C VAL A 149 -1.26 8.31 -5.36
N THR A 150 -0.66 7.15 -5.54
CA THR A 150 -0.15 6.56 -6.80
C THR A 150 -1.19 5.76 -7.59
N ASN A 151 -2.47 5.82 -7.22
CA ASN A 151 -3.49 4.98 -7.81
C ASN A 151 -3.78 5.39 -9.26
N LEU A 152 -3.50 4.49 -10.23
CA LEU A 152 -3.73 4.69 -11.67
C LEU A 152 -5.14 5.18 -11.99
N CYS A 153 -6.16 4.71 -11.25
CA CYS A 153 -7.56 5.14 -11.42
C CYS A 153 -7.81 6.64 -11.16
N ARG A 154 -6.79 7.40 -10.72
CA ARG A 154 -6.87 8.85 -10.47
C ARG A 154 -5.96 9.66 -11.42
N GLY A 155 -5.64 9.13 -12.61
CA GLY A 155 -4.92 9.86 -13.65
C GLY A 155 -3.39 9.83 -13.51
N GLY A 156 -2.83 8.74 -12.97
CA GLY A 156 -1.37 8.52 -12.94
C GLY A 156 -0.85 7.87 -14.22
N ASP A 157 0.47 7.91 -14.42
CA ASP A 157 1.12 7.29 -15.59
C ASP A 157 1.55 5.86 -15.26
N GLN A 158 1.34 4.93 -16.19
CA GLN A 158 1.92 3.58 -16.10
C GLN A 158 3.29 3.58 -16.76
N LEU A 159 4.29 3.08 -16.04
CA LEU A 159 5.66 2.88 -16.55
C LEU A 159 5.98 1.39 -16.58
N THR A 160 6.94 1.00 -17.42
CA THR A 160 7.57 -0.31 -17.27
C THR A 160 8.23 -0.41 -15.90
N LEU A 161 8.38 -1.63 -15.35
CA LEU A 161 9.12 -1.81 -14.09
C LEU A 161 10.54 -1.23 -14.19
N ARG A 162 11.19 -1.38 -15.35
CA ARG A 162 12.55 -0.91 -15.59
C ARG A 162 12.63 0.61 -15.53
N ASP A 163 11.76 1.30 -16.26
CA ASP A 163 11.75 2.77 -16.27
C ASP A 163 11.39 3.32 -14.91
N GLY A 164 10.40 2.71 -14.24
CA GLY A 164 10.03 3.09 -12.88
C GLY A 164 11.22 3.04 -11.92
N ILE A 165 11.96 1.93 -11.91
CA ILE A 165 13.12 1.76 -11.02
C ILE A 165 14.29 2.68 -11.44
N LEU A 166 14.70 2.65 -12.71
CA LEU A 166 15.89 3.37 -13.16
C LEU A 166 15.72 4.89 -13.13
N ARG A 167 14.51 5.41 -13.31
CA ARG A 167 14.24 6.85 -13.23
C ARG A 167 14.04 7.35 -11.80
N SER A 168 13.76 6.45 -10.85
CA SER A 168 13.56 6.80 -9.43
C SER A 168 14.87 6.93 -8.65
N PHE A 169 15.97 6.36 -9.16
CA PHE A 169 17.24 6.27 -8.44
C PHE A 169 18.43 6.53 -9.37
N THR A 170 19.37 7.35 -8.91
CA THR A 170 20.63 7.61 -9.64
C THR A 170 21.53 6.37 -9.71
N LYS A 171 21.55 5.54 -8.65
CA LYS A 171 22.33 4.30 -8.58
C LYS A 171 21.48 3.15 -8.05
N VAL A 172 21.10 2.21 -8.91
CA VAL A 172 20.35 0.99 -8.53
C VAL A 172 20.66 -0.15 -9.51
N ASP A 173 20.87 -1.35 -8.98
CA ASP A 173 20.89 -2.56 -9.80
C ASP A 173 19.45 -3.02 -10.06
N PHE A 174 18.96 -2.77 -11.27
CA PHE A 174 17.63 -3.16 -11.70
C PHE A 174 17.41 -4.68 -11.63
N LYS A 175 18.38 -5.50 -12.03
CA LYS A 175 18.23 -6.97 -12.04
C LYS A 175 18.06 -7.48 -10.61
N LYS A 176 18.90 -7.00 -9.68
CA LYS A 176 18.80 -7.32 -8.25
C LYS A 176 17.46 -6.88 -7.66
N LYS A 177 17.04 -5.63 -7.90
CA LYS A 177 15.77 -5.11 -7.35
C LYS A 177 14.54 -5.83 -7.93
N ARG A 178 14.54 -6.15 -9.22
CA ARG A 178 13.50 -6.97 -9.85
C ARG A 178 13.44 -8.37 -9.25
N LEU A 179 14.58 -9.01 -9.01
CA LEU A 179 14.64 -10.34 -8.38
C LEU A 179 14.10 -10.30 -6.95
N GLU A 180 14.44 -9.26 -6.19
CA GLU A 180 13.94 -9.04 -4.82
C GLU A 180 12.40 -8.93 -4.79
N LEU A 181 11.82 -8.07 -5.62
CA LEU A 181 10.36 -7.95 -5.77
C LEU A 181 9.69 -9.29 -6.09
N ARG A 182 10.29 -10.08 -7.00
CA ARG A 182 9.76 -11.41 -7.38
C ARG A 182 9.83 -12.39 -6.21
N LYS A 183 10.93 -12.42 -5.46
CA LYS A 183 11.10 -13.29 -4.28
C LYS A 183 10.08 -12.95 -3.20
N ILE A 184 9.92 -11.66 -2.88
CA ILE A 184 8.93 -11.19 -1.89
C ILE A 184 7.51 -11.55 -2.34
N THR A 185 7.18 -11.30 -3.61
CA THR A 185 5.86 -11.64 -4.19
C THR A 185 5.55 -13.12 -4.04
N LYS A 186 6.48 -14.00 -4.41
CA LYS A 186 6.29 -15.46 -4.31
C LYS A 186 6.12 -15.91 -2.86
N LEU A 187 6.97 -15.42 -1.96
CA LEU A 187 6.88 -15.73 -0.53
C LEU A 187 5.52 -15.33 0.06
N CYS A 188 5.08 -14.09 -0.18
CA CYS A 188 3.78 -13.61 0.28
C CYS A 188 2.62 -14.39 -0.35
N THR A 189 2.75 -14.82 -1.60
CA THR A 189 1.75 -15.64 -2.29
C THR A 189 1.58 -16.99 -1.61
N THR A 190 2.67 -17.69 -1.25
CA THR A 190 2.61 -18.96 -0.51
C THR A 190 1.91 -18.80 0.84
N ILE A 191 2.21 -17.73 1.58
CA ILE A 191 1.57 -17.45 2.88
C ILE A 191 0.06 -17.22 2.71
N LEU A 192 -0.33 -16.39 1.74
CA LEU A 192 -1.73 -16.06 1.50
C LEU A 192 -2.52 -17.24 0.93
N GLU A 193 -1.93 -18.06 0.06
CA GLU A 193 -2.56 -19.28 -0.45
C GLU A 193 -2.83 -20.27 0.69
N LYS A 194 -1.84 -20.51 1.57
CA LYS A 194 -2.01 -21.37 2.74
C LYS A 194 -3.12 -20.85 3.66
N LYS A 195 -3.17 -19.54 3.92
CA LYS A 195 -4.17 -18.93 4.80
C LYS A 195 -5.57 -18.90 4.16
N TYR A 196 -5.64 -18.73 2.85
CA TYR A 196 -6.88 -18.55 2.10
C TYR A 196 -6.93 -19.50 0.90
N PRO A 197 -7.17 -20.82 1.12
CA PRO A 197 -7.38 -21.78 0.05
C PRO A 197 -8.44 -21.30 -0.93
N GLY A 198 -8.20 -21.49 -2.22
CA GLY A 198 -9.06 -21.01 -3.31
C GLY A 198 -8.70 -19.63 -3.87
N VAL A 199 -7.77 -18.88 -3.26
CA VAL A 199 -7.22 -17.68 -3.89
C VAL A 199 -6.33 -18.11 -5.06
N ARG A 200 -6.60 -17.56 -6.25
CA ARG A 200 -5.87 -17.92 -7.49
C ARG A 200 -5.29 -16.72 -8.24
N GLN A 201 -5.49 -15.51 -7.72
CA GLN A 201 -4.94 -14.29 -8.30
C GLN A 201 -4.64 -13.28 -7.20
N LEU A 202 -3.50 -12.62 -7.32
CA LEU A 202 -3.05 -11.59 -6.38
C LEU A 202 -2.44 -10.41 -7.13
N GLY A 203 -2.76 -9.21 -6.67
CA GLY A 203 -2.12 -7.96 -7.06
C GLY A 203 -1.47 -7.31 -5.85
N PHE A 204 -0.15 -7.23 -5.86
CA PHE A 204 0.64 -6.59 -4.82
C PHE A 204 0.92 -5.14 -5.19
N ASP A 205 0.73 -4.25 -4.23
CA ASP A 205 1.09 -2.84 -4.32
C ASP A 205 2.32 -2.61 -3.45
N PHE A 206 3.48 -2.48 -4.10
CA PHE A 206 4.76 -2.26 -3.47
C PHE A 206 5.17 -0.79 -3.55
N GLY A 207 5.74 -0.26 -2.48
CA GLY A 207 6.53 0.96 -2.49
C GLY A 207 8.03 0.66 -2.49
N ILE A 208 8.82 1.58 -3.02
CA ILE A 208 10.26 1.63 -2.72
C ILE A 208 10.55 3.02 -2.16
N ASP A 209 11.17 3.09 -0.99
CA ASP A 209 11.53 4.37 -0.37
C ASP A 209 12.85 4.94 -0.91
N LYS A 210 13.25 6.11 -0.41
CA LYS A 210 14.51 6.78 -0.79
C LYS A 210 15.76 5.97 -0.42
N SER A 211 15.67 5.11 0.60
CA SER A 211 16.72 4.19 1.03
C SER A 211 16.77 2.91 0.18
N LYS A 212 15.87 2.78 -0.80
CA LYS A 212 15.69 1.62 -1.70
C LYS A 212 15.10 0.39 -1.02
N ASP A 213 14.51 0.55 0.17
CA ASP A 213 13.82 -0.52 0.87
C ASP A 213 12.44 -0.76 0.26
N ILE A 214 12.05 -2.04 0.14
CA ILE A 214 10.75 -2.44 -0.42
C ILE A 214 9.71 -2.48 0.69
N TRP A 215 8.55 -1.91 0.41
CA TRP A 215 7.39 -1.90 1.31
C TRP A 215 6.16 -2.49 0.63
N ILE A 216 5.35 -3.25 1.36
CA ILE A 216 4.07 -3.82 0.91
C ILE A 216 2.95 -2.98 1.49
N PHE A 217 2.22 -2.27 0.63
CA PHE A 217 1.10 -1.43 1.08
C PHE A 217 -0.23 -2.16 1.09
N GLU A 218 -0.45 -3.04 0.12
CA GLU A 218 -1.70 -3.79 -0.02
C GLU A 218 -1.49 -5.05 -0.88
N VAL A 219 -2.33 -6.05 -0.63
CA VAL A 219 -2.53 -7.19 -1.53
C VAL A 219 -4.01 -7.32 -1.89
N ASN A 220 -4.30 -7.39 -3.19
CA ASN A 220 -5.64 -7.53 -3.77
C ASN A 220 -5.86 -8.95 -4.28
N THR A 221 -6.96 -9.61 -3.90
CA THR A 221 -7.32 -10.97 -4.35
C THR A 221 -8.20 -10.99 -5.59
N LYS A 222 -8.53 -9.80 -6.13
CA LYS A 222 -9.18 -9.59 -7.43
C LYS A 222 -8.58 -8.32 -8.04
N PRO A 223 -7.33 -8.36 -8.52
CA PRO A 223 -6.72 -7.20 -9.14
C PRO A 223 -7.39 -6.90 -10.48
N HIS A 224 -7.74 -5.63 -10.69
CA HIS A 224 -8.03 -5.09 -12.03
C HIS A 224 -6.70 -4.93 -12.79
#